data_AF-A0A370GA25-F1
#
_entry.id   AF-A0A370GA25-F1
#
_cell.length_a   1.000
_cell.length_b   1.000
_cell.length_c   1.000
_cell.angle_alpha   90.00
_cell.angle_beta   90.00
_cell.angle_gamma   90.00
#
_symmetry.space_group_name_H-M   'P 1'
#
loop_
_entity.id
_entity.type
_entity.pdbx_description
1 polymer ?
#
loop_
_entity_poly.entity_id
_entity_poly.type
_entity_poly.pdbx_seq_one_letter_code
_entity_poly.pdbx_strand_id
1 'polypeptide(L)'
;MNLESVISNILWKIKLSNEFRALPRRERRDLESILNLNYMKEAFGEILEEKKDMDYEMIPKDLSDQDDCTYEVKITLNGSYPPIWRRFLVPNTVTLEEFHEIIQCSFGWMDRDFIYFKDESSTYIIREPEEYVNTTLLSLPSINKVFAHEMKLGNFLYFEKQKIEYMYDLRNRWSHTVLLEKKLDKKIKLPVCIDGKRANPLEYSGNIKHYQKYIKDPNTLHPGSDFFLNMLKNQLQTHDPQYFNKEELTEIFSTLVLQQPKDSFDKIQQNPGRDRPL
;
A
#
# COMPACT_ATOMS: atom_id res chain seq x y z
N MET A 1 -20.88 4.55 -13.44
CA MET A 1 -20.45 4.99 -12.08
C MET A 1 -21.71 5.33 -11.28
N ASN A 2 -21.83 4.96 -10.00
CA ASN A 2 -23.01 5.31 -9.18
C ASN A 2 -22.89 6.78 -8.71
N LEU A 3 -23.99 7.54 -8.77
CA LEU A 3 -24.10 8.94 -8.34
C LEU A 3 -23.47 9.20 -6.96
N GLU A 4 -23.67 8.27 -6.03
CA GLU A 4 -23.10 8.40 -4.68
C GLU A 4 -21.56 8.48 -4.70
N SER A 5 -20.93 7.76 -5.63
CA SER A 5 -19.48 7.74 -5.81
C SER A 5 -18.96 9.06 -6.34
N VAL A 6 -19.69 9.69 -7.27
CA VAL A 6 -19.31 10.99 -7.85
C VAL A 6 -19.44 12.09 -6.81
N ILE A 7 -20.56 12.11 -6.07
CA ILE A 7 -20.79 13.07 -4.99
C ILE A 7 -19.73 12.92 -3.88
N SER A 8 -19.40 11.68 -3.51
CA SER A 8 -18.34 11.41 -2.53
C SER A 8 -17.00 11.98 -2.97
N ASN A 9 -16.65 11.83 -4.25
CA ASN A 9 -15.39 12.36 -4.81
C ASN A 9 -15.36 13.90 -4.82
N ILE A 10 -16.47 14.55 -5.21
CA ILE A 10 -16.59 16.02 -5.19
C ILE A 10 -16.48 16.55 -3.76
N LEU A 11 -17.21 15.95 -2.82
CA LEU A 11 -17.16 16.31 -1.40
C LEU A 11 -15.75 16.17 -0.84
N TRP A 12 -15.05 15.11 -1.23
CA TRP A 12 -13.66 14.88 -0.87
C TRP A 12 -12.74 15.97 -1.42
N LYS A 13 -12.86 16.33 -2.71
CA LYS A 13 -12.07 17.41 -3.31
C LYS A 13 -12.26 18.75 -2.62
N ILE A 14 -13.50 19.10 -2.28
CA ILE A 14 -13.81 20.33 -1.56
C ILE A 14 -13.15 20.30 -0.17
N LYS A 15 -13.27 19.20 0.56
CA LYS A 15 -12.68 19.05 1.91
C LYS A 15 -11.15 19.03 1.90
N LEU A 16 -10.53 18.68 0.78
CA LEU A 16 -9.10 18.67 0.58
C LEU A 16 -8.51 20.00 0.10
N SER A 17 -9.36 20.94 -0.36
CA SER A 17 -8.92 22.20 -0.93
C SER A 17 -8.22 23.09 0.12
N ASN A 18 -7.26 23.91 -0.34
CA ASN A 18 -6.52 24.83 0.55
C ASN A 18 -7.47 25.85 1.17
N GLU A 19 -8.48 26.29 0.41
CA GLU A 19 -9.52 27.23 0.82
C GLU A 19 -10.33 26.64 1.98
N PHE A 20 -10.80 25.39 1.84
CA PHE A 20 -11.56 24.71 2.89
C PHE A 20 -10.74 24.49 4.17
N ARG A 21 -9.45 24.17 4.00
CA ARG A 21 -8.52 23.94 5.11
C ARG A 21 -8.00 25.23 5.74
N ALA A 22 -8.08 26.36 5.05
CA ALA A 22 -7.77 27.68 5.59
C ALA A 22 -8.93 28.25 6.44
N LEU A 23 -10.13 27.69 6.33
CA LEU A 23 -11.28 28.15 7.11
C LEU A 23 -11.08 28.00 8.62
N PRO A 24 -11.52 28.98 9.42
CA PRO A 24 -11.67 28.85 10.87
C PRO A 24 -12.43 27.58 11.25
N ARG A 25 -12.04 26.93 12.34
CA ARG A 25 -12.61 25.64 12.79
C ARG A 25 -14.14 25.64 12.85
N ARG A 26 -14.75 26.76 13.25
CA ARG A 26 -16.21 26.90 13.34
C ARG A 26 -16.86 26.87 11.96
N GLU A 27 -16.37 27.68 11.03
CA GLU A 27 -16.86 27.76 9.65
C GLU A 27 -16.64 26.45 8.89
N ARG A 28 -15.51 25.77 9.13
CA ARG A 28 -15.27 24.44 8.57
C ARG A 28 -16.30 23.43 9.06
N ARG A 29 -16.59 23.40 10.36
CA ARG A 29 -17.59 22.47 10.93
C ARG A 29 -18.98 22.76 10.39
N ASP A 30 -19.32 24.03 10.24
CA ASP A 30 -20.61 24.46 9.70
C ASP A 30 -20.71 24.05 8.22
N LEU A 31 -19.66 24.23 7.43
CA LEU A 31 -19.60 23.75 6.04
C LEU A 31 -19.58 22.22 5.91
N GLU A 32 -18.92 21.48 6.80
CA GLU A 32 -18.98 20.00 6.82
C GLU A 32 -20.39 19.49 7.09
N SER A 33 -21.17 20.22 7.89
CA SER A 33 -22.58 19.88 8.16
C SER A 33 -23.47 20.08 6.94
N ILE A 34 -23.12 21.02 6.05
CA ILE A 34 -23.84 21.32 4.81
C ILE A 34 -23.36 20.43 3.66
N LEU A 35 -22.04 20.26 3.52
CA LEU A 35 -21.36 19.43 2.53
C LEU A 35 -21.34 17.96 2.96
N ASN A 36 -22.54 17.40 3.07
CA ASN A 36 -22.76 16.00 3.37
C ASN A 36 -23.41 15.28 2.19
N LEU A 37 -23.26 13.96 2.18
CA LEU A 37 -23.68 13.10 1.09
C LEU A 37 -25.19 13.20 0.80
N ASN A 38 -26.02 13.36 1.83
CA ASN A 38 -27.47 13.39 1.69
C ASN A 38 -27.94 14.70 1.04
N TYR A 39 -27.42 15.84 1.53
CA TYR A 39 -27.73 17.15 0.96
C TYR A 39 -27.29 17.26 -0.51
N MET A 40 -26.09 16.76 -0.82
CA MET A 40 -25.59 16.78 -2.19
C MET A 40 -26.31 15.77 -3.08
N LYS A 41 -26.81 14.64 -2.56
CA LYS A 41 -27.66 13.72 -3.34
C LYS A 41 -28.96 14.37 -3.77
N GLU A 42 -29.59 15.14 -2.87
CA GLU A 42 -30.80 15.90 -3.18
C GLU A 42 -30.50 17.00 -4.20
N ALA A 43 -29.45 17.80 -3.97
CA ALA A 43 -29.09 18.91 -4.86
C ALA A 43 -28.60 18.46 -6.26
N PHE A 44 -27.89 17.33 -6.37
CA PHE A 44 -27.42 16.80 -7.64
C PHE A 44 -28.42 15.86 -8.31
N GLY A 45 -29.39 15.31 -7.57
CA GLY A 45 -30.45 14.47 -8.10
C GLY A 45 -31.26 15.21 -9.16
N GLU A 46 -31.64 16.46 -8.88
CA GLU A 46 -32.36 17.33 -9.84
C GLU A 46 -31.50 17.66 -11.07
N ILE A 47 -30.20 17.90 -10.90
CA ILE A 47 -29.26 18.27 -11.98
C ILE A 47 -28.98 17.11 -12.94
N LEU A 48 -29.03 15.86 -12.46
CA LEU A 48 -28.67 14.67 -13.24
C LEU A 48 -29.85 14.02 -13.94
N GLU A 49 -31.08 14.24 -13.48
CA GLU A 49 -32.28 13.86 -14.23
C GLU A 49 -32.36 14.59 -15.59
N GLU A 50 -31.82 15.81 -15.68
CA GLU A 50 -31.75 16.59 -16.92
C GLU A 50 -30.61 16.18 -17.88
N LYS A 51 -29.63 15.35 -17.45
CA LYS A 51 -28.43 15.01 -18.23
C LYS A 51 -28.16 13.51 -18.35
N LYS A 52 -29.19 12.73 -18.73
CA LYS A 52 -29.09 11.26 -18.92
C LYS A 52 -28.16 10.79 -20.05
N ASP A 53 -27.67 11.70 -20.90
CA ASP A 53 -26.85 11.34 -22.09
C ASP A 53 -25.35 11.71 -21.98
N MET A 54 -24.79 11.83 -20.77
CA MET A 54 -23.34 12.07 -20.61
C MET A 54 -22.57 10.79 -20.22
N ASP A 55 -21.62 10.41 -21.07
CA ASP A 55 -20.66 9.33 -20.85
C ASP A 55 -19.83 9.56 -19.57
N TYR A 56 -19.84 8.57 -18.67
CA TYR A 56 -19.20 8.61 -17.34
C TYR A 56 -17.67 8.38 -17.36
N GLU A 57 -16.94 8.86 -18.38
CA GLU A 57 -15.48 8.68 -18.50
C GLU A 57 -14.62 9.69 -17.72
N MET A 58 -15.21 10.57 -16.91
CA MET A 58 -14.43 11.57 -16.18
C MET A 58 -14.02 11.10 -14.78
N ILE A 59 -12.91 10.36 -14.68
CA ILE A 59 -11.99 10.56 -13.56
C ILE A 59 -11.52 12.02 -13.68
N PRO A 60 -11.67 12.88 -12.66
CA PRO A 60 -11.21 14.26 -12.77
C PRO A 60 -9.72 14.29 -13.08
N LYS A 61 -9.39 14.79 -14.28
CA LYS A 61 -8.02 14.99 -14.79
C LYS A 61 -7.13 15.76 -13.80
N ASP A 62 -7.73 16.61 -12.97
CA ASP A 62 -7.04 17.46 -11.98
C ASP A 62 -6.48 16.72 -10.75
N LEU A 63 -6.68 15.40 -10.61
CA LEU A 63 -5.93 14.61 -9.61
C LEU A 63 -4.51 14.29 -10.06
N SER A 64 -4.14 14.66 -11.30
CA SER A 64 -2.82 14.46 -11.89
C SER A 64 -1.90 15.69 -11.83
N ASP A 65 -2.34 16.80 -11.24
CA ASP A 65 -1.60 18.08 -11.21
C ASP A 65 -0.54 18.17 -10.09
N GLN A 66 -0.06 17.03 -9.58
CA GLN A 66 1.23 17.07 -8.90
C GLN A 66 2.31 16.89 -9.96
N ASP A 67 3.19 17.88 -10.08
CA ASP A 67 4.40 17.77 -10.89
C ASP A 67 5.06 16.42 -10.63
N ASP A 68 5.43 15.70 -11.70
CA ASP A 68 6.12 14.42 -11.55
C ASP A 68 7.37 14.65 -10.70
N CYS A 69 7.40 14.04 -9.52
CA CYS A 69 8.47 14.18 -8.57
C CYS A 69 8.78 12.83 -7.94
N THR A 70 9.91 12.77 -7.26
CA THR A 70 10.33 11.56 -6.56
C THR A 70 9.97 11.68 -5.08
N TYR A 71 9.30 10.68 -4.55
CA TYR A 71 9.04 10.55 -3.12
C TYR A 71 10.15 9.76 -2.45
N GLU A 72 10.70 10.30 -1.38
CA GLU A 72 11.44 9.53 -0.39
C GLU A 72 10.43 8.98 0.61
N VAL A 73 10.19 7.67 0.57
CA VAL A 73 9.25 6.98 1.46
C VAL A 73 9.96 6.02 2.38
N LYS A 74 9.54 5.97 3.64
CA LYS A 74 9.97 4.97 4.61
C LYS A 74 8.81 4.03 4.93
N ILE A 75 9.03 2.75 4.72
CA ILE A 75 8.06 1.68 5.01
C ILE A 75 8.56 0.93 6.25
N THR A 76 7.78 0.94 7.31
CA THR A 76 8.11 0.29 8.58
C THR A 76 7.10 -0.80 8.88
N LEU A 77 7.58 -2.01 9.17
CA LEU A 77 6.73 -3.11 9.59
C LEU A 77 6.30 -2.93 11.05
N ASN A 78 4.99 -2.79 11.26
CA ASN A 78 4.41 -2.50 12.57
C ASN A 78 4.50 -3.72 13.50
N GLY A 79 4.71 -3.47 14.80
CA GLY A 79 4.82 -4.52 15.81
C GLY A 79 6.16 -5.27 15.82
N SER A 80 7.11 -4.92 14.96
CA SER A 80 8.47 -5.48 14.95
C SER A 80 9.38 -4.82 15.99
N TYR A 81 10.12 -5.63 16.75
CA TYR A 81 11.13 -5.18 17.69
C TYR A 81 12.37 -6.10 17.69
N PRO A 82 13.57 -5.56 17.40
CA PRO A 82 13.85 -4.22 16.87
C PRO A 82 13.20 -3.92 15.50
N PRO A 83 13.05 -2.64 15.11
CA PRO A 83 12.29 -2.26 13.91
C PRO A 83 12.84 -2.83 12.61
N ILE A 84 11.95 -3.42 11.79
CA ILE A 84 12.23 -3.85 10.42
C ILE A 84 11.65 -2.79 9.47
N TRP A 85 12.47 -2.25 8.58
CA TRP A 85 12.04 -1.16 7.69
C TRP A 85 12.89 -1.04 6.43
N ARG A 86 12.35 -0.31 5.45
CA ARG A 86 12.95 -0.04 4.14
C ARG A 86 12.71 1.42 3.77
N ARG A 87 13.63 2.02 3.02
CA ARG A 87 13.48 3.38 2.49
C ARG A 87 13.72 3.39 1.00
N PHE A 88 12.80 4.02 0.28
CA PHE A 88 12.79 4.06 -1.17
C PHE A 88 12.73 5.48 -1.70
N LEU A 89 13.32 5.62 -2.88
CA LEU A 89 12.92 6.65 -3.83
C LEU A 89 11.91 6.01 -4.78
N VAL A 90 10.72 6.58 -4.91
CA VAL A 90 9.67 6.13 -5.84
C VAL A 90 9.10 7.30 -6.63
N PRO A 91 8.77 7.16 -7.92
CA PRO A 91 7.99 8.17 -8.63
C PRO A 91 6.64 8.40 -7.91
N ASN A 92 6.18 9.64 -7.78
CA ASN A 92 4.82 9.91 -7.26
C ASN A 92 3.72 9.37 -8.19
N THR A 93 4.08 9.05 -9.43
CA THR A 93 3.20 8.52 -10.46
C THR A 93 3.00 7.01 -10.41
N VAL A 94 3.75 6.26 -9.58
CA VAL A 94 3.52 4.82 -9.42
C VAL A 94 2.10 4.56 -8.95
N THR A 95 1.45 3.55 -9.50
CA THR A 95 0.12 3.14 -9.08
C THR A 95 0.17 2.48 -7.70
N LEU A 96 -0.96 2.37 -7.02
CA LEU A 96 -1.04 1.63 -5.76
C LEU A 96 -0.76 0.13 -5.96
N GLU A 97 -1.06 -0.42 -7.15
CA GLU A 97 -0.71 -1.79 -7.50
C GLU A 97 0.80 -1.95 -7.63
N GLU A 98 1.48 -1.08 -8.38
CA GLU A 98 2.94 -1.06 -8.48
C GLU A 98 3.59 -0.85 -7.10
N PHE A 99 3.02 0.05 -6.29
CA PHE A 99 3.53 0.30 -4.94
C PHE A 99 3.32 -0.89 -4.00
N HIS A 100 2.23 -1.64 -4.16
CA HIS A 100 2.02 -2.90 -3.48
C HIS A 100 3.12 -3.93 -3.84
N GLU A 101 3.44 -4.08 -5.13
CA GLU A 101 4.53 -4.96 -5.59
C GLU A 101 5.88 -4.55 -4.99
N ILE A 102 6.15 -3.25 -4.93
CA ILE A 102 7.35 -2.71 -4.27
C ILE A 102 7.42 -3.18 -2.82
N ILE A 103 6.32 -3.07 -2.06
CA ILE A 103 6.29 -3.52 -0.66
C ILE A 103 6.49 -5.04 -0.58
N GLN A 104 5.75 -5.84 -1.35
CA GLN A 104 5.86 -7.32 -1.31
C GLN A 104 7.29 -7.80 -1.57
N CYS A 105 7.92 -7.30 -2.63
CA CYS A 105 9.30 -7.65 -2.97
C CYS A 105 10.28 -7.22 -1.88
N SER A 106 10.04 -6.07 -1.25
CA SER A 106 10.88 -5.55 -0.16
C SER A 106 10.86 -6.40 1.10
N PHE A 107 9.80 -7.18 1.28
CA PHE A 107 9.58 -8.08 2.40
C PHE A 107 9.59 -9.56 2.00
N GLY A 108 9.97 -9.88 0.75
CA GLY A 108 10.13 -11.25 0.27
C GLY A 108 8.85 -12.09 0.34
N TRP A 109 7.69 -11.46 0.17
CA TRP A 109 6.39 -12.11 0.17
C TRP A 109 5.87 -12.25 -1.26
N MET A 110 5.15 -13.34 -1.52
CA MET A 110 4.71 -13.71 -2.88
C MET A 110 3.19 -13.73 -3.04
N ASP A 111 2.47 -13.42 -1.98
CA ASP A 111 1.06 -13.70 -1.89
C ASP A 111 0.22 -12.54 -2.43
N ARG A 112 -0.87 -12.92 -3.09
CA ARG A 112 -1.79 -12.04 -3.80
C ARG A 112 -3.13 -11.97 -3.08
N ASP A 113 -3.02 -11.91 -1.76
CA ASP A 113 -4.14 -11.91 -0.83
C ASP A 113 -4.80 -10.53 -0.72
N PHE A 114 -5.80 -10.39 0.16
CA PHE A 114 -6.49 -9.12 0.40
C PHE A 114 -5.53 -8.02 0.83
N ILE A 115 -5.61 -6.87 0.17
CA ILE A 115 -4.72 -5.72 0.41
C ILE A 115 -5.53 -4.43 0.49
N TYR A 116 -5.19 -3.59 1.47
CA TYR A 116 -5.71 -2.23 1.54
C TYR A 116 -4.65 -1.21 1.97
N PHE A 117 -4.84 0.02 1.51
CA PHE A 117 -4.24 1.22 2.08
C PHE A 117 -5.26 1.93 2.97
N LYS A 118 -4.81 2.57 4.04
CA LYS A 118 -5.68 3.34 4.93
C LYS A 118 -5.02 4.63 5.35
N ASP A 119 -5.79 5.72 5.36
CA ASP A 119 -5.39 6.98 5.97
C ASP A 119 -6.25 7.30 7.20
N GLU A 120 -6.15 8.52 7.72
CA GLU A 120 -6.91 8.93 8.91
C GLU A 120 -8.45 8.92 8.70
N SER A 121 -8.89 9.01 7.45
CA SER A 121 -10.28 9.26 7.08
C SER A 121 -10.95 8.08 6.37
N SER A 122 -10.20 7.21 5.72
CA SER A 122 -10.74 6.21 4.80
C SER A 122 -9.84 4.99 4.65
N THR A 123 -10.48 3.86 4.35
CA THR A 123 -9.83 2.62 3.93
C THR A 123 -10.03 2.41 2.44
N TYR A 124 -8.96 2.14 1.71
CA TYR A 124 -8.91 1.96 0.26
C TYR A 124 -8.51 0.54 -0.08
N ILE A 125 -9.43 -0.23 -0.64
CA ILE A 125 -9.19 -1.64 -0.97
C ILE A 125 -8.61 -1.72 -2.37
N ILE A 126 -7.47 -2.41 -2.48
CA ILE A 126 -6.72 -2.57 -3.74
C ILE A 126 -7.11 -3.87 -4.42
N ARG A 127 -7.12 -4.94 -3.64
CA ARG A 127 -7.36 -6.29 -4.13
C ARG A 127 -8.18 -7.02 -3.10
N GLU A 128 -9.22 -7.67 -3.60
CA GLU A 128 -10.11 -8.52 -2.84
C GLU A 128 -10.07 -9.91 -3.49
N PRO A 129 -9.76 -10.99 -2.75
CA PRO A 129 -9.86 -12.33 -3.30
C PRO A 129 -11.30 -12.61 -3.72
N GLU A 130 -11.48 -13.33 -4.83
CA GLU A 130 -12.81 -13.62 -5.40
C GLU A 130 -13.77 -14.26 -4.38
N GLU A 131 -13.24 -15.05 -3.46
CA GLU A 131 -14.00 -15.68 -2.37
C GLU A 131 -14.61 -14.69 -1.36
N TYR A 132 -14.09 -13.45 -1.27
CA TYR A 132 -14.57 -12.43 -0.34
C TYR A 132 -15.44 -11.34 -0.97
N VAL A 133 -15.57 -11.31 -2.30
CA VAL A 133 -16.23 -10.23 -3.10
C VAL A 133 -17.61 -9.80 -2.58
N ASN A 134 -18.31 -10.70 -1.88
CA ASN A 134 -19.64 -10.48 -1.31
C ASN A 134 -19.69 -10.38 0.23
N THR A 135 -18.57 -10.15 0.90
CA THR A 135 -18.56 -10.04 2.37
C THR A 135 -19.00 -8.67 2.86
N THR A 136 -19.95 -8.66 3.80
CA THR A 136 -20.58 -7.47 4.40
C THR A 136 -19.59 -6.50 5.07
N LEU A 137 -18.38 -6.97 5.40
CA LEU A 137 -17.33 -6.15 6.00
C LEU A 137 -16.91 -4.97 5.12
N LEU A 138 -17.04 -5.08 3.80
CA LEU A 138 -16.57 -4.08 2.84
C LEU A 138 -17.66 -3.10 2.38
N SER A 139 -18.89 -3.30 2.88
CA SER A 139 -20.04 -2.40 2.65
C SER A 139 -20.12 -1.29 3.69
N LEU A 140 -19.09 -1.11 4.53
CA LEU A 140 -19.06 -0.06 5.54
C LEU A 140 -18.86 1.31 4.89
N PRO A 141 -19.52 2.38 5.36
CA PRO A 141 -19.44 3.72 4.74
C PRO A 141 -18.04 4.34 4.67
N SER A 142 -17.09 3.85 5.48
CA SER A 142 -15.71 4.34 5.55
C SER A 142 -14.75 3.59 4.63
N ILE A 143 -15.26 2.65 3.81
CA ILE A 143 -14.50 1.82 2.90
C ILE A 143 -14.75 2.26 1.47
N ASN A 144 -13.70 2.72 0.80
CA ASN A 144 -13.72 3.06 -0.61
C ASN A 144 -13.06 1.92 -1.40
N LYS A 145 -13.81 1.29 -2.31
CA LYS A 145 -13.22 0.40 -3.32
C LYS A 145 -12.65 1.27 -4.44
N VAL A 146 -11.36 1.10 -4.74
CA VAL A 146 -10.67 1.86 -5.80
C VAL A 146 -9.95 0.92 -6.74
N PHE A 147 -9.84 1.30 -8.02
CA PHE A 147 -9.03 0.56 -8.98
C PHE A 147 -7.56 0.89 -8.74
N ALA A 148 -6.82 -0.01 -8.09
CA ALA A 148 -5.45 0.24 -7.66
C ALA A 148 -4.46 0.51 -8.82
N HIS A 149 -4.75 0.00 -10.01
CA HIS A 149 -3.99 0.23 -11.24
C HIS A 149 -4.21 1.62 -11.84
N GLU A 150 -5.27 2.34 -11.43
CA GLU A 150 -5.57 3.70 -11.92
C GLU A 150 -5.14 4.77 -10.94
N MET A 151 -5.02 4.40 -9.65
CA MET A 151 -4.75 5.32 -8.56
C MET A 151 -3.25 5.44 -8.29
N LYS A 152 -2.69 6.65 -8.42
CA LYS A 152 -1.26 6.91 -8.20
C LYS A 152 -0.95 7.16 -6.73
N LEU A 153 0.26 6.87 -6.28
CA LEU A 153 0.72 7.10 -4.92
C LEU A 153 0.64 8.59 -4.52
N GLY A 154 0.88 9.51 -5.46
CA GLY A 154 0.70 10.94 -5.29
C GLY A 154 -0.75 11.37 -4.99
N ASN A 155 -1.74 10.50 -5.28
CA ASN A 155 -3.13 10.69 -4.88
C ASN A 155 -3.41 10.31 -3.42
N PHE A 156 -2.44 9.77 -2.69
CA PHE A 156 -2.60 9.39 -1.28
C PHE A 156 -1.62 10.12 -0.38
N LEU A 157 -0.38 10.30 -0.82
CA LEU A 157 0.65 11.02 -0.08
C LEU A 157 0.85 12.39 -0.73
N TYR A 158 0.45 13.45 -0.03
CA TYR A 158 0.42 14.82 -0.55
C TYR A 158 1.54 15.69 0.01
N PHE A 159 1.80 15.59 1.31
CA PHE A 159 2.75 16.43 2.03
C PHE A 159 3.74 15.60 2.84
N GLU A 160 4.95 16.14 3.01
CA GLU A 160 5.97 15.51 3.83
C GLU A 160 5.47 15.27 5.26
N LYS A 161 5.91 14.15 5.85
CA LYS A 161 5.50 13.62 7.16
C LYS A 161 4.11 13.00 7.18
N GLN A 162 3.36 13.00 6.08
CA GLN A 162 2.11 12.25 5.98
C GLN A 162 2.37 10.74 6.11
N LYS A 163 1.45 10.05 6.79
CA LYS A 163 1.46 8.60 6.95
C LYS A 163 0.22 7.98 6.33
N ILE A 164 0.41 6.82 5.71
CA ILE A 164 -0.65 5.89 5.39
C ILE A 164 -0.28 4.51 5.94
N GLU A 165 -1.29 3.70 6.22
CA GLU A 165 -1.12 2.30 6.57
C GLU A 165 -1.29 1.44 5.32
N TYR A 166 -0.41 0.46 5.17
CA TYR A 166 -0.54 -0.63 4.21
C TYR A 166 -0.77 -1.93 4.99
N MET A 167 -1.83 -2.66 4.66
CA MET A 167 -2.12 -3.95 5.26
C MET A 167 -2.11 -5.03 4.18
N TYR A 168 -1.41 -6.11 4.48
CA TYR A 168 -1.36 -7.33 3.70
C TYR A 168 -1.81 -8.51 4.57
N ASP A 169 -2.56 -9.45 3.96
CA ASP A 169 -3.11 -10.66 4.58
C ASP A 169 -4.03 -10.34 5.76
N LEU A 170 -5.35 -10.38 5.55
CA LEU A 170 -6.33 -10.08 6.61
C LEU A 170 -6.27 -11.06 7.79
N ARG A 171 -5.79 -12.28 7.57
CA ARG A 171 -5.69 -13.32 8.58
C ARG A 171 -4.48 -13.10 9.47
N ASN A 172 -3.32 -12.84 8.87
CA ASN A 172 -2.06 -12.64 9.61
C ASN A 172 -1.76 -11.19 9.98
N ARG A 173 -2.42 -10.23 9.33
CA ARG A 173 -2.39 -8.78 9.60
C ARG A 173 -0.99 -8.18 9.57
N TRP A 174 -0.31 -8.34 8.44
CA TRP A 174 0.98 -7.68 8.18
C TRP A 174 0.75 -6.21 7.86
N SER A 175 0.77 -5.37 8.90
CA SER A 175 0.59 -3.92 8.77
C SER A 175 1.92 -3.18 8.68
N HIS A 176 1.96 -2.18 7.81
CA HIS A 176 3.10 -1.31 7.60
C HIS A 176 2.66 0.13 7.69
N THR A 177 3.49 0.97 8.33
CA THR A 177 3.37 2.41 8.19
C THR A 177 4.26 2.86 7.04
N VAL A 178 3.64 3.52 6.06
CA VAL A 178 4.31 4.21 4.96
C VAL A 178 4.34 5.70 5.30
N LEU A 179 5.54 6.26 5.42
CA LEU A 179 5.78 7.67 5.73
C LEU A 179 6.39 8.35 4.50
N LEU A 180 5.76 9.41 4.00
CA LEU A 180 6.39 10.32 3.04
C LEU A 180 7.43 11.17 3.79
N GLU A 181 8.71 10.87 3.67
CA GLU A 181 9.77 11.63 4.34
C GLU A 181 10.10 12.91 3.57
N LYS A 182 10.23 12.84 2.23
CA LYS A 182 10.55 14.01 1.39
C LYS A 182 9.91 13.96 0.01
N LYS A 183 9.67 15.14 -0.59
CA LYS A 183 9.37 15.30 -2.02
C LYS A 183 10.58 15.92 -2.71
N LEU A 184 11.12 15.22 -3.71
CA LEU A 184 12.34 15.62 -4.41
C LEU A 184 11.99 16.04 -5.83
N ASP A 185 12.44 17.22 -6.22
CA ASP A 185 12.32 17.75 -7.59
C ASP A 185 13.35 17.08 -8.52
N LYS A 186 13.25 15.76 -8.61
CA LYS A 186 13.99 14.93 -9.55
C LYS A 186 13.04 13.87 -10.05
N LYS A 187 13.17 13.50 -11.32
CA LYS A 187 12.37 12.43 -11.92
C LYS A 187 13.21 11.17 -11.98
N ILE A 188 12.76 10.12 -11.29
CA ILE A 188 13.29 8.77 -11.48
C ILE A 188 12.26 7.96 -12.27
N LYS A 189 12.72 6.93 -12.98
CA LYS A 189 11.83 6.02 -13.71
C LYS A 189 11.48 4.79 -12.91
N LEU A 190 12.43 4.29 -12.11
CA LEU A 190 12.33 3.04 -11.37
C LEU A 190 12.49 3.29 -9.87
N PRO A 191 11.81 2.50 -9.02
CA PRO A 191 12.06 2.50 -7.58
C PRO A 191 13.51 2.18 -7.24
N VAL A 192 14.08 2.85 -6.24
CA VAL A 192 15.44 2.59 -5.75
C VAL A 192 15.42 2.43 -4.24
N CYS A 193 15.94 1.31 -3.73
CA CYS A 193 16.15 1.15 -2.30
C CYS A 193 17.39 1.93 -1.88
N ILE A 194 17.24 2.91 -1.00
CA ILE A 194 18.34 3.76 -0.57
C ILE A 194 18.86 3.40 0.82
N ASP A 195 18.03 2.76 1.65
CA ASP A 195 18.39 2.36 3.01
C ASP A 195 17.38 1.33 3.56
N GLY A 196 17.73 0.69 4.67
CA GLY A 196 16.85 -0.27 5.35
C GLY A 196 17.59 -1.01 6.45
N LYS A 197 16.85 -1.76 7.26
CA LYS A 197 17.42 -2.60 8.31
C LYS A 197 16.65 -3.89 8.49
N ARG A 198 17.41 -4.93 8.86
CA ARG A 198 16.96 -6.26 9.26
C ARG A 198 16.32 -7.06 8.12
N ALA A 199 16.39 -8.37 8.26
CA ALA A 199 15.78 -9.29 7.32
C ALA A 199 14.26 -9.19 7.41
N ASN A 200 13.60 -9.50 6.30
CA ASN A 200 12.16 -9.61 6.24
C ASN A 200 11.66 -10.82 7.08
N PRO A 201 10.43 -10.76 7.60
CA PRO A 201 9.79 -11.94 8.17
C PRO A 201 9.69 -13.05 7.12
N LEU A 202 10.07 -14.26 7.50
CA LEU A 202 9.95 -15.44 6.64
C LEU A 202 8.48 -15.68 6.28
N GLU A 203 8.24 -16.04 5.02
CA GLU A 203 6.93 -16.49 4.56
C GLU A 203 6.44 -17.66 5.44
N TYR A 204 5.13 -17.76 5.64
CA TYR A 204 4.50 -18.77 6.52
C TYR A 204 4.81 -18.66 8.01
N SER A 205 5.55 -17.65 8.46
CA SER A 205 5.75 -17.39 9.89
C SER A 205 4.46 -17.00 10.64
N GLY A 206 3.33 -16.90 9.94
CA GLY A 206 2.05 -16.45 10.49
C GLY A 206 2.04 -14.93 10.55
N ASN A 207 2.19 -14.36 11.75
CA ASN A 207 2.19 -12.91 11.98
C ASN A 207 3.49 -12.45 12.65
N ILE A 208 3.65 -11.13 12.81
CA ILE A 208 4.86 -10.53 13.40
C ILE A 208 5.19 -11.04 14.82
N LYS A 209 4.20 -11.46 15.61
CA LYS A 209 4.45 -12.01 16.96
C LYS A 209 5.04 -13.42 16.86
N HIS A 210 4.50 -14.25 15.97
CA HIS A 210 5.01 -15.59 15.72
C HIS A 210 6.42 -15.56 15.14
N TYR A 211 6.67 -14.73 14.11
CA TYR A 211 8.02 -14.54 13.58
C TYR A 211 9.04 -14.15 14.67
N GLN A 212 8.71 -13.16 15.51
CA GLN A 212 9.59 -12.74 16.60
C GLN A 212 9.83 -13.85 17.64
N LYS A 213 8.83 -14.70 17.88
CA LYS A 213 8.97 -15.88 18.73
C LYS A 213 9.96 -16.88 18.11
N TYR A 214 9.83 -17.17 16.81
CA TYR A 214 10.65 -18.15 16.11
C TYR A 214 12.11 -17.72 15.96
N ILE A 215 12.39 -16.46 15.68
CA ILE A 215 13.79 -15.98 15.60
C ILE A 215 14.47 -15.92 16.99
N LYS A 216 13.67 -15.87 18.07
CA LYS A 216 14.19 -15.90 19.44
C LYS A 216 14.42 -17.33 19.92
N ASP A 217 13.49 -18.22 19.62
CA ASP A 217 13.59 -19.65 19.91
C ASP A 217 12.91 -20.47 18.79
N PRO A 218 13.71 -20.99 17.82
CA PRO A 218 13.20 -21.79 16.72
C PRO A 218 12.48 -23.07 17.16
N ASN A 219 12.74 -23.60 18.36
CA ASN A 219 12.09 -24.81 18.87
C ASN A 219 10.61 -24.59 19.22
N THR A 220 10.19 -23.33 19.31
CA THR A 220 8.77 -22.98 19.53
C THR A 220 7.90 -23.24 18.30
N LEU A 221 8.51 -23.47 17.14
CA LEU A 221 7.83 -23.99 15.96
C LEU A 221 7.61 -25.50 16.14
N HIS A 222 6.39 -25.87 16.52
CA HIS A 222 6.06 -27.28 16.71
C HIS A 222 6.19 -28.03 15.37
N PRO A 223 6.85 -29.21 15.36
CA PRO A 223 6.92 -30.03 14.17
C PRO A 223 5.50 -30.46 13.77
N GLY A 224 5.08 -30.06 12.57
CA GLY A 224 3.85 -30.52 11.94
C GLY A 224 4.15 -31.31 10.67
N SER A 225 3.20 -32.10 10.21
CA SER A 225 3.25 -32.78 8.90
C SER A 225 3.01 -31.82 7.72
N ASP A 226 2.84 -30.52 7.98
CA ASP A 226 2.62 -29.51 6.97
C ASP A 226 3.93 -29.18 6.23
N PHE A 227 3.87 -29.23 4.90
CA PHE A 227 4.98 -28.89 4.01
C PHE A 227 5.54 -27.48 4.29
N PHE A 228 4.66 -26.49 4.49
CA PHE A 228 5.06 -25.10 4.69
C PHE A 228 5.75 -24.89 6.04
N LEU A 229 5.34 -25.62 7.09
CA LEU A 229 6.01 -25.55 8.40
C LEU A 229 7.43 -26.14 8.35
N ASN A 230 7.63 -27.21 7.56
CA ASN A 230 8.96 -27.78 7.36
C ASN A 230 9.86 -26.84 6.54
N MET A 231 9.32 -26.18 5.50
CA MET A 231 10.03 -25.15 4.75
C MET A 231 10.46 -23.98 5.64
N LEU A 232 9.54 -23.44 6.44
CA LEU A 232 9.83 -22.39 7.42
C LEU A 232 10.92 -22.81 8.41
N LYS A 233 10.86 -24.05 8.93
CA LYS A 233 11.87 -24.58 9.85
C LYS A 233 13.26 -24.66 9.22
N ASN A 234 13.35 -25.03 7.95
CA ASN A 234 14.62 -25.07 7.23
C ASN A 234 15.16 -23.66 7.00
N GLN A 235 14.31 -22.71 6.59
CA GLN A 235 14.71 -21.31 6.41
C GLN A 235 15.20 -20.68 7.73
N LEU A 236 14.53 -20.95 8.85
CA LEU A 236 14.92 -20.44 10.17
C LEU A 236 16.35 -20.85 10.59
N GLN A 237 16.89 -21.96 10.09
CA GLN A 237 18.23 -22.42 10.44
C GLN A 237 19.33 -21.54 9.81
N THR A 238 19.06 -20.96 8.64
CA THR A 238 20.02 -20.11 7.90
C THR A 238 19.63 -18.63 7.94
N HIS A 239 18.50 -18.29 8.56
CA HIS A 239 17.98 -16.93 8.60
C HIS A 239 18.79 -16.07 9.57
N ASP A 240 19.44 -15.02 9.06
CA ASP A 240 20.03 -13.96 9.87
C ASP A 240 19.03 -12.79 10.00
N PRO A 241 18.41 -12.56 11.18
CA PRO A 241 17.45 -11.48 11.35
C PRO A 241 18.05 -10.08 11.21
N GLN A 242 19.38 -9.92 11.24
CA GLN A 242 20.04 -8.62 11.05
C GLN A 242 20.38 -8.32 9.59
N TYR A 243 20.42 -9.34 8.73
CA TYR A 243 20.84 -9.20 7.34
C TYR A 243 19.91 -8.29 6.55
N PHE A 244 20.48 -7.31 5.85
CA PHE A 244 19.78 -6.49 4.87
C PHE A 244 20.77 -5.92 3.85
N ASN A 245 20.42 -6.00 2.58
CA ASN A 245 21.21 -5.51 1.46
C ASN A 245 20.31 -4.70 0.52
N LYS A 246 20.62 -3.41 0.36
CA LYS A 246 19.80 -2.48 -0.45
C LYS A 246 20.10 -2.61 -1.95
N GLU A 247 21.32 -3.00 -2.31
CA GLU A 247 21.74 -3.23 -3.69
C GLU A 247 21.00 -4.43 -4.28
N GLU A 248 20.90 -5.53 -3.54
CA GLU A 248 20.10 -6.71 -3.92
C GLU A 248 18.64 -6.34 -4.19
N LEU A 249 18.05 -5.55 -3.29
CA LEU A 249 16.66 -5.16 -3.43
C LEU A 249 16.44 -4.19 -4.60
N THR A 250 17.40 -3.31 -4.88
CA THR A 250 17.34 -2.43 -6.06
C THR A 250 17.49 -3.21 -7.37
N GLU A 251 18.34 -4.25 -7.39
CA GLU A 251 18.50 -5.13 -8.54
C GLU A 251 17.21 -5.89 -8.87
N ILE A 252 16.50 -6.37 -7.84
CA ILE A 252 15.17 -6.99 -7.99
C ILE A 252 14.21 -6.05 -8.72
N PHE A 253 14.11 -4.78 -8.31
CA PHE A 253 13.23 -3.82 -8.98
C PHE A 253 13.63 -3.52 -10.42
N SER A 254 14.93 -3.44 -10.70
CA SER A 254 15.40 -3.29 -12.09
C SER A 254 14.99 -4.49 -12.96
N THR A 255 14.99 -5.69 -12.38
CA THR A 255 14.64 -6.93 -13.09
C THR A 255 13.14 -7.07 -13.32
N LEU A 256 12.32 -6.73 -12.31
CA LEU A 256 10.85 -6.77 -12.42
C LEU A 256 10.32 -5.84 -13.50
N VAL A 257 10.93 -4.66 -13.65
CA VAL A 257 10.51 -3.69 -14.66
C VAL A 257 11.03 -4.06 -16.07
N LEU A 258 12.14 -4.80 -16.17
CA LEU A 258 12.62 -5.36 -17.44
C LEU A 258 11.84 -6.61 -17.90
N GLN A 259 11.09 -7.26 -17.01
CA GLN A 259 10.36 -8.52 -17.28
C GLN A 259 8.86 -8.33 -17.52
N GLN A 260 8.33 -7.09 -17.55
CA GLN A 260 6.98 -6.83 -18.06
C GLN A 260 6.97 -7.17 -19.57
N PRO A 261 6.40 -8.32 -19.98
CA PRO A 261 4.97 -8.56 -19.82
C PRO A 261 4.64 -9.76 -18.93
N LYS A 262 3.62 -9.54 -18.08
CA LYS A 262 2.75 -10.53 -17.40
C LYS A 262 3.28 -11.96 -17.31
N ASP A 263 3.55 -12.38 -16.08
CA ASP A 263 3.91 -13.74 -15.64
C ASP A 263 5.41 -14.03 -15.58
N SER A 264 6.07 -13.71 -14.47
CA SER A 264 7.12 -14.57 -13.88
C SER A 264 7.70 -13.98 -12.57
N PHE A 265 7.23 -14.45 -11.41
CA PHE A 265 7.83 -14.17 -10.10
C PHE A 265 8.68 -15.34 -9.55
N ASP A 266 8.99 -16.35 -10.37
CA ASP A 266 9.66 -17.58 -9.92
C ASP A 266 11.18 -17.46 -9.66
N LYS A 267 11.80 -16.28 -9.83
CA LYS A 267 13.27 -16.14 -9.69
C LYS A 267 13.77 -15.75 -8.30
N ILE A 268 12.90 -15.36 -7.36
CA ILE A 268 13.34 -14.80 -6.07
C ILE A 268 13.77 -15.88 -5.05
N GLN A 269 13.39 -17.15 -5.25
CA GLN A 269 13.76 -18.24 -4.31
C GLN A 269 15.06 -18.99 -4.66
N GLN A 270 15.74 -18.69 -5.78
CA GLN A 270 16.94 -19.41 -6.21
C GLN A 270 18.28 -18.75 -5.84
N ASN A 271 18.33 -17.90 -4.81
CA ASN A 271 19.62 -17.44 -4.27
C ASN A 271 19.91 -18.04 -2.89
N PRO A 272 20.13 -19.37 -2.78
CA PRO A 272 20.73 -19.95 -1.60
C PRO A 272 22.23 -19.68 -1.68
N GLY A 273 22.71 -18.62 -1.03
CA GLY A 273 24.14 -18.38 -0.80
C GLY A 273 24.99 -18.24 -2.07
N ARG A 274 25.31 -17.01 -2.46
CA ARG A 274 26.52 -16.81 -3.26
C ARG A 274 27.75 -16.96 -2.37
N ASP A 275 28.63 -17.84 -2.82
CA ASP A 275 29.93 -18.16 -2.28
C ASP A 275 30.68 -16.93 -1.76
N ARG A 276 31.14 -17.03 -0.51
CA ARG A 276 32.20 -16.16 0.01
C ARG A 276 33.52 -16.59 -0.63
N PRO A 277 34.28 -15.69 -1.29
CA PRO A 277 35.67 -15.98 -1.56
C PRO A 277 36.43 -16.04 -0.24
N LEU A 278 37.26 -17.09 -0.09
CA LEU A 278 38.37 -17.12 0.87
C LEU A 278 39.41 -16.05 0.51
#